data_AF-A0A6I5CQD5-F1
#
_entry.id   AF-A0A6I5CQD5-F1
#
_cell.length_a   1.000
_cell.length_b   1.000
_cell.length_c   1.000
_cell.angle_alpha   90.00
_cell.angle_beta   90.00
_cell.angle_gamma   90.00
#
_symmetry.space_group_name_H-M   'P 1'
#
loop_
_entity.id
_entity.type
_entity.pdbx_description
1 polymer ?
#
loop_
_entity_poly.entity_id
_entity_poly.type
_entity_poly.pdbx_seq_one_letter_code
_entity_poly.pdbx_strand_id
1 'polypeptide(L)'
;MNQFIRVQPAPDKRRNFARWATAQDPKVRTVSSQHFAVPHFLFTDMPEPLLIGATVDGHVYVSPDDGQPAELLGVFLPEQEAVPGQPLPHVPEEAYPAGAKPLPEPDYAPIEDAPAEHDSSDSSDPAYDTRSEGDDGLTCCGRTFKNERGLATHRRQAHPEA
;
A
#
# COMPACT_ATOMS: atom_id res chain seq x y z
N MET A 1 -10.37 -8.29 -4.26
CA MET A 1 -9.66 -7.18 -4.95
C MET A 1 -8.17 -7.48 -4.91
N ASN A 2 -7.48 -7.56 -6.05
CA ASN A 2 -6.03 -7.82 -6.05
C ASN A 2 -5.29 -6.52 -5.72
N GLN A 3 -4.80 -6.39 -4.49
CA GLN A 3 -3.95 -5.27 -4.09
C GLN A 3 -2.51 -5.49 -4.59
N PHE A 4 -1.94 -4.43 -5.15
CA PHE A 4 -0.57 -4.40 -5.65
C PHE A 4 0.21 -3.29 -4.97
N ILE A 5 1.45 -3.58 -4.63
CA ILE A 5 2.44 -2.66 -4.08
C ILE A 5 3.32 -2.20 -5.24
N ARG A 6 3.58 -0.89 -5.34
CA ARG A 6 4.50 -0.35 -6.34
C ARG A 6 5.91 -0.37 -5.80
N VAL A 7 6.79 -1.11 -6.45
CA VAL A 7 8.21 -1.17 -6.09
C VAL A 7 9.04 -0.55 -7.20
N GLN A 8 9.87 0.42 -6.86
CA GLN A 8 10.88 1.04 -7.70
C GLN A 8 12.27 0.60 -7.24
N PRO A 9 12.90 -0.39 -7.89
CA PRO A 9 14.19 -0.90 -7.45
C PRO A 9 15.31 0.11 -7.70
N ALA A 10 16.33 0.08 -6.84
CA ALA A 10 17.56 0.83 -7.02
C ALA A 10 18.20 0.55 -8.40
N PRO A 11 18.80 1.54 -9.09
CA PRO A 11 19.27 1.41 -10.47
C PRO A 11 20.18 0.20 -10.73
N ASP A 12 21.07 -0.12 -9.78
CA ASP A 12 22.01 -1.24 -9.81
C ASP A 12 21.32 -2.59 -9.56
N LYS A 13 20.19 -2.61 -8.84
CA LYS A 13 19.42 -3.83 -8.51
C LYS A 13 18.34 -4.17 -9.54
N ARG A 14 17.97 -3.25 -10.44
CA ARG A 14 16.86 -3.43 -11.41
C ARG A 14 16.94 -4.72 -12.23
N ARG A 15 18.14 -5.13 -12.68
CA ARG A 15 18.30 -6.36 -13.48
C ARG A 15 18.01 -7.61 -12.66
N ASN A 16 18.48 -7.64 -11.41
CA ASN A 16 18.23 -8.76 -10.50
C ASN A 16 16.75 -8.79 -10.09
N PHE A 17 16.15 -7.64 -9.84
CA PHE A 17 14.71 -7.50 -9.60
C PHE A 17 13.89 -8.03 -10.78
N ALA A 18 14.20 -7.62 -12.01
CA ALA A 18 13.49 -8.08 -13.19
C ALA A 18 13.60 -9.61 -13.37
N ARG A 19 14.77 -10.19 -13.07
CA ARG A 19 14.96 -11.65 -13.10
C ARG A 19 14.11 -12.37 -12.04
N TRP A 20 14.05 -11.84 -10.83
CA TRP A 20 13.19 -12.38 -9.78
C TRP A 20 11.71 -12.27 -10.17
N ALA A 21 11.29 -11.11 -10.67
CA ALA A 21 9.92 -10.80 -11.05
C ALA A 21 9.39 -11.72 -12.17
N THR A 22 10.22 -12.08 -13.16
CA THR A 22 9.80 -12.97 -14.26
C THR A 22 9.70 -14.44 -13.86
N ALA A 23 10.35 -14.83 -12.76
CA ALA A 23 10.32 -16.18 -12.21
C ALA A 23 9.09 -16.45 -11.33
N GLN A 24 8.35 -15.41 -10.90
CA GLN A 24 7.18 -15.56 -10.05
C GLN A 24 5.96 -16.15 -10.78
N ASP A 25 5.14 -16.88 -10.04
CA ASP A 25 3.81 -17.32 -10.44
C ASP A 25 2.80 -16.97 -9.33
N PRO A 26 1.88 -16.00 -9.54
CA PRO A 26 1.65 -15.26 -10.77
C PRO A 26 2.77 -14.26 -11.10
N LYS A 27 2.95 -13.99 -12.40
CA LYS A 27 3.96 -13.04 -12.86
C LYS A 27 3.71 -11.63 -12.30
N VAL A 28 4.76 -11.05 -11.74
CA VAL A 28 4.78 -9.63 -11.33
C VAL A 28 4.57 -8.77 -12.57
N ARG A 29 3.65 -7.80 -12.48
CA ARG A 29 3.34 -6.92 -13.61
C ARG A 29 4.27 -5.72 -13.59
N THR A 30 4.74 -5.31 -14.77
CA THR A 30 5.50 -4.06 -14.92
C THR A 30 4.53 -2.92 -15.18
N VAL A 31 4.58 -1.84 -14.38
CA VAL A 31 3.71 -0.66 -14.59
C VAL A 31 4.44 0.46 -15.34
N SER A 32 5.78 0.53 -15.22
CA SER A 32 6.62 1.43 -16.00
C SER A 32 8.04 0.87 -16.15
N SER A 33 8.92 1.54 -16.89
CA SER A 33 10.33 1.14 -17.02
C SER A 33 11.10 1.12 -15.69
N GLN A 34 10.57 1.78 -14.65
CA GLN A 34 11.21 1.88 -13.34
C GLN A 34 10.40 1.24 -12.21
N HIS A 35 9.11 0.94 -12.43
CA HIS A 35 8.20 0.49 -11.38
C HIS A 35 7.56 -0.85 -11.72
N PHE A 36 7.46 -1.70 -10.70
CA PHE A 36 6.82 -3.00 -10.75
C PHE A 36 5.62 -3.02 -9.81
N ALA A 37 4.50 -3.58 -10.26
CA ALA A 37 3.34 -3.88 -9.43
C ALA A 37 3.46 -5.30 -8.91
N VAL A 38 3.90 -5.41 -7.67
CA VAL A 38 4.07 -6.68 -6.96
C VAL A 38 2.79 -6.98 -6.18
N PRO A 39 2.18 -8.16 -6.35
CA PRO A 39 1.07 -8.57 -5.48
C PRO A 39 1.50 -8.57 -4.01
N HIS A 40 0.63 -8.12 -3.10
CA HIS A 40 0.95 -8.01 -1.66
C HIS A 40 1.55 -9.31 -1.07
N PHE A 41 1.03 -10.47 -1.45
CA PHE A 41 1.52 -11.77 -0.96
C PHE A 41 2.90 -12.17 -1.50
N LEU A 42 3.33 -11.67 -2.67
CA LEU A 42 4.69 -11.93 -3.19
C LEU A 42 5.71 -10.95 -2.63
N PHE A 43 5.26 -9.85 -2.04
CA PHE A 43 6.15 -8.86 -1.46
C PHE A 43 6.89 -9.40 -0.23
N THR A 44 6.21 -10.22 0.59
CA THR A 44 6.81 -10.86 1.78
C THR A 44 7.84 -11.93 1.44
N ASP A 45 7.73 -12.55 0.27
CA ASP A 45 8.68 -13.56 -0.22
C ASP A 45 9.85 -12.95 -0.99
N MET A 46 9.86 -11.63 -1.14
CA MET A 46 10.87 -10.95 -1.94
C MET A 46 12.21 -10.93 -1.19
N PRO A 47 13.32 -11.29 -1.88
CA PRO A 47 14.62 -11.25 -1.25
C PRO A 47 15.01 -9.80 -0.93
N GLU A 48 15.23 -9.56 0.36
CA GLU A 48 15.57 -8.25 0.91
C GLU A 48 16.75 -7.54 0.23
N PRO A 49 17.83 -8.22 -0.23
CA PRO A 49 18.91 -7.54 -0.97
C PRO A 49 18.47 -6.83 -2.26
N LEU A 50 17.27 -7.11 -2.77
CA LEU A 50 16.67 -6.40 -3.91
C LEU A 50 15.87 -5.15 -3.49
N LEU A 51 15.49 -5.07 -2.22
CA LEU A 51 14.73 -3.97 -1.62
C LEU A 51 15.64 -2.87 -1.05
N ILE A 52 16.89 -3.18 -0.71
CA ILE A 52 17.84 -2.18 -0.20
C ILE A 52 18.01 -1.04 -1.22
N GLY A 53 17.65 0.19 -0.80
CA GLY A 53 17.66 1.40 -1.64
C GLY A 53 16.51 1.50 -2.64
N ALA A 54 15.55 0.58 -2.61
CA ALA A 54 14.33 0.66 -3.41
C ALA A 54 13.29 1.59 -2.76
N THR A 55 12.36 2.09 -3.57
CA THR A 55 11.19 2.84 -3.10
C THR A 55 9.94 1.97 -3.22
N VAL A 56 9.23 1.75 -2.12
CA VAL A 56 8.00 0.96 -1.98
C VAL A 56 6.84 1.93 -1.71
N ASP A 57 5.90 2.03 -2.66
CA ASP A 57 4.76 2.95 -2.62
C ASP A 57 5.14 4.39 -2.25
N GLY A 58 6.27 4.87 -2.77
CA GLY A 58 6.80 6.21 -2.51
C GLY A 58 7.71 6.34 -1.29
N HIS A 59 7.85 5.29 -0.48
CA HIS A 59 8.70 5.28 0.72
C HIS A 59 9.99 4.51 0.47
N VAL A 60 11.14 5.05 0.90
CA VAL A 60 12.41 4.31 0.79
C VAL A 60 12.36 3.12 1.75
N TYR A 61 12.68 1.93 1.24
CA TYR A 61 12.75 0.73 2.05
C TYR A 61 13.95 0.81 3.00
N VAL A 62 13.70 0.52 4.28
CA VAL A 62 14.71 0.43 5.33
C VAL A 62 14.71 -0.99 5.86
N SER A 63 15.88 -1.64 5.87
CA SER A 63 16.03 -2.98 6.43
C SER A 63 15.81 -2.93 7.95
N PRO A 64 15.05 -3.86 8.54
CA PRO A 64 14.91 -3.94 10.00
C PRO A 64 16.24 -4.24 10.70
N ASP A 65 17.18 -4.92 10.02
CA ASP A 65 18.50 -5.25 10.56
C ASP A 65 19.47 -4.05 10.56
N ASP A 66 19.23 -3.03 9.74
CA ASP A 66 20.06 -1.82 9.70
C ASP A 66 19.92 -0.95 10.97
N GLY A 67 19.04 -1.32 11.90
CA GLY A 67 19.07 -0.84 13.29
C GLY A 67 18.90 0.66 13.48
N GLN A 68 18.55 1.41 12.43
CA GLN A 68 18.11 2.78 12.55
C GLN A 68 16.75 2.72 13.25
N PRO A 69 16.62 3.25 14.48
CA PRO A 69 15.32 3.35 15.10
C PRO A 69 14.45 4.16 14.13
N ALA A 70 13.21 3.72 13.92
CA ALA A 70 12.24 4.33 13.01
C ALA A 70 11.79 5.74 13.48
N GLU A 71 12.71 6.58 13.93
CA GLU A 71 12.46 7.91 14.50
C GLU A 71 12.18 8.98 13.45
N LEU A 72 12.40 8.69 12.15
CA LEU A 72 12.26 9.69 11.08
C LEU A 72 10.91 9.65 10.34
N LEU A 73 9.96 8.82 10.81
CA LEU A 73 8.55 8.80 10.39
C LEU A 73 7.66 8.80 11.63
N GLY A 74 7.67 9.93 12.35
CA GLY A 74 6.79 10.32 13.46
C GLY A 74 5.90 9.26 14.10
N VAL A 75 6.22 8.93 15.37
CA VAL A 75 5.31 8.36 16.38
C VAL A 75 4.85 6.92 16.10
N PHE A 76 5.72 5.95 16.43
CA PHE A 76 5.29 4.70 17.07
C PHE A 76 6.41 4.26 18.03
N LEU A 77 6.54 4.97 19.16
CA LEU A 77 7.00 4.27 20.36
C LEU A 77 5.95 3.17 20.62
N PRO A 78 6.35 1.92 20.95
CA PRO A 78 5.37 1.01 21.54
C PRO A 78 4.77 1.75 22.73
N GLU A 79 3.46 1.93 22.76
CA GLU A 79 2.76 2.33 23.98
C GLU A 79 3.10 1.25 25.00
N GLN A 80 4.13 1.52 25.79
CA GLN A 80 4.49 0.67 26.89
C GLN A 80 3.38 0.91 27.91
N GLU A 81 2.41 0.00 27.95
CA GLU A 81 1.38 0.02 28.99
C GLU A 81 2.08 0.14 30.33
N ALA A 82 1.86 1.25 31.03
CA ALA A 82 2.47 1.48 32.32
C ALA A 82 2.03 0.35 33.25
N VAL A 83 3.00 -0.49 33.67
CA VAL A 83 2.72 -1.54 34.64
C VAL A 83 2.43 -0.87 35.98
N PRO A 84 1.24 -1.08 36.60
CA PRO A 84 0.91 -0.45 37.87
C PRO A 84 1.98 -0.75 38.94
N GLY A 85 2.61 0.30 39.47
CA GLY A 85 3.65 0.19 40.51
C GLY A 85 5.09 0.39 40.01
N GLN A 86 5.34 0.49 38.70
CA GLN A 86 6.63 0.98 38.20
C GLN A 86 6.67 2.52 38.19
N PRO A 87 7.76 3.15 38.69
CA PRO A 87 7.94 4.57 38.55
C PRO A 87 8.07 4.94 37.08
N LEU A 88 7.37 6.00 36.67
CA LEU A 88 7.42 6.51 35.30
C LEU A 88 8.88 6.82 34.91
N PRO A 89 9.28 6.56 33.64
CA PRO A 89 10.61 6.92 33.16
C PRO A 89 10.81 8.42 33.30
N HIS A 90 11.97 8.80 33.85
CA HIS A 90 12.33 10.20 34.07
C HIS A 90 12.51 10.91 32.72
N VAL A 91 11.61 11.84 32.40
CA VAL A 91 11.73 12.66 31.20
C VAL A 91 12.86 13.69 31.43
N PRO A 92 13.90 13.74 30.59
CA PRO A 92 14.97 14.72 30.74
C PRO A 92 14.44 16.15 30.55
N GLU A 93 14.96 17.10 31.33
CA GLU A 93 14.52 18.50 31.29
C GLU A 93 14.69 19.16 29.92
N GLU A 94 15.60 18.64 29.09
CA GLU A 94 15.86 19.06 27.71
C GLU A 94 14.67 18.83 26.76
N ALA A 95 13.73 17.95 27.14
CA ALA A 95 12.48 17.73 26.41
C ALA A 95 11.50 18.92 26.54
N TYR A 96 11.72 19.81 27.50
CA TYR A 96 10.90 21.00 27.70
C TYR A 96 11.57 22.25 27.09
N PRO A 97 10.83 23.07 26.31
CA PRO A 97 11.39 24.31 25.78
C PRO A 97 11.74 25.28 26.90
N ALA A 98 12.79 26.09 26.71
CA ALA A 98 13.22 27.10 27.66
C ALA A 98 12.07 28.09 27.96
N GLY A 99 11.53 28.04 29.18
CA GLY A 99 10.38 28.85 29.60
C GLY A 99 9.09 28.07 29.85
N ALA A 100 9.09 26.75 29.70
CA ALA A 100 7.99 25.90 30.16
C ALA A 100 7.79 26.08 31.67
N LYS A 101 6.66 26.66 32.06
CA LYS A 101 6.24 26.73 33.47
C LYS A 101 5.37 25.51 33.76
N PRO A 102 5.63 24.74 34.83
CA PRO A 102 4.71 23.70 35.27
C PRO A 102 3.32 24.30 35.45
N LEU A 103 2.32 23.67 34.83
CA LEU A 103 0.93 24.03 35.05
C LEU A 103 0.58 23.72 36.51
N PRO A 104 -0.29 24.52 37.14
CA PRO A 104 -0.82 24.17 38.45
C PRO A 104 -1.51 22.81 38.39
N GLU A 105 -1.34 22.01 39.45
CA GLU A 105 -1.96 20.68 39.53
C GLU A 105 -3.48 20.82 39.35
N PRO A 106 -4.10 20.04 38.45
CA PRO A 106 -5.55 20.10 38.27
C PRO A 106 -6.25 19.54 39.50
N ASP A 107 -7.24 20.28 40.00
CA ASP A 107 -8.17 19.81 41.03
C ASP A 107 -9.19 18.87 40.39
N TYR A 108 -8.79 17.61 40.21
CA TYR A 108 -9.65 16.57 39.65
C TYR A 108 -10.73 16.18 40.67
N ALA A 109 -11.89 16.80 40.58
CA ALA A 109 -13.11 16.27 41.18
C ALA A 109 -13.49 14.94 40.48
N PRO A 110 -13.89 13.88 41.21
CA PRO A 110 -14.35 12.63 40.62
C PRO A 110 -15.54 12.84 39.68
N ILE A 111 -15.41 12.42 38.42
CA ILE A 111 -16.48 12.44 37.44
C ILE A 111 -17.30 11.15 37.63
N GLU A 112 -18.46 11.27 38.27
CA GLU A 112 -19.49 10.22 38.24
C GLU A 112 -20.30 10.33 36.94
N ASP A 113 -20.39 9.21 36.22
CA ASP A 113 -21.35 8.83 35.17
C ASP A 113 -21.38 9.62 33.83
N ALA A 114 -20.91 8.98 32.75
CA ALA A 114 -21.25 9.34 31.38
C ALA A 114 -21.74 8.09 30.61
N PRO A 115 -22.93 8.10 29.99
CA PRO A 115 -23.47 6.94 29.29
C PRO A 115 -22.86 6.76 27.89
N ALA A 116 -22.83 5.50 27.44
CA ALA A 116 -22.24 5.06 26.18
C ALA A 116 -23.33 4.71 25.16
N GLU A 117 -23.36 5.36 23.99
CA GLU A 117 -24.18 4.94 22.84
C GLU A 117 -23.45 5.41 21.56
N HIS A 118 -22.80 4.53 20.78
CA HIS A 118 -23.31 3.83 19.59
C HIS A 118 -24.08 4.71 18.57
N ASP A 119 -23.54 4.86 17.35
CA ASP A 119 -24.27 4.37 16.16
C ASP A 119 -23.40 4.30 14.88
N SER A 120 -23.65 3.25 14.10
CA SER A 120 -23.03 2.91 12.82
C SER A 120 -23.95 3.36 11.68
N SER A 121 -23.40 3.90 10.59
CA SER A 121 -24.19 4.04 9.36
C SER A 121 -23.34 3.72 8.12
N ASP A 122 -23.50 2.49 7.67
CA ASP A 122 -23.06 1.92 6.40
C ASP A 122 -24.15 2.16 5.35
N SER A 123 -23.80 2.70 4.18
CA SER A 123 -24.67 2.77 3.01
C SER A 123 -23.83 2.98 1.77
N SER A 124 -23.67 1.93 0.96
CA SER A 124 -23.13 2.01 -0.40
C SER A 124 -24.05 1.26 -1.36
N ASP A 125 -24.60 2.00 -2.31
CA ASP A 125 -25.42 1.57 -3.44
C ASP A 125 -24.61 0.72 -4.46
N PRO A 126 -25.12 -0.44 -4.94
CA PRO A 126 -24.57 -1.10 -6.10
C PRO A 126 -25.18 -0.55 -7.41
N ALA A 127 -24.31 0.00 -8.28
CA ALA A 127 -24.68 0.36 -9.64
C ALA A 127 -24.97 -0.90 -10.50
N TYR A 128 -26.10 -0.85 -11.19
CA TYR A 128 -26.67 -1.86 -12.07
C TYR A 128 -25.90 -1.99 -13.41
N ASP A 129 -25.63 -3.24 -13.82
CA ASP A 129 -25.04 -3.61 -15.11
C ASP A 129 -26.17 -3.97 -16.09
N THR A 130 -26.46 -3.08 -17.05
CA THR A 130 -27.43 -3.33 -18.12
C THR A 130 -26.74 -4.09 -19.26
N ARG A 131 -26.90 -5.41 -19.27
CA ARG A 131 -26.63 -6.24 -20.45
C ARG A 131 -27.81 -6.14 -21.42
N SER A 132 -27.62 -5.45 -22.54
CA SER A 132 -28.51 -5.56 -23.70
C SER A 132 -28.10 -6.76 -24.54
N GLU A 133 -29.01 -7.73 -24.59
CA GLU A 133 -28.99 -8.87 -25.52
C GLU A 133 -29.32 -8.38 -26.94
N GLY A 134 -28.52 -8.82 -27.92
CA GLY A 134 -28.73 -8.56 -29.35
C GLY A 134 -27.57 -7.84 -30.03
N ASP A 135 -26.39 -8.46 -30.07
CA ASP A 135 -25.30 -8.02 -30.96
C ASP A 135 -24.93 -9.21 -31.83
N ASP A 136 -25.24 -9.11 -33.12
CA ASP A 136 -24.77 -10.00 -34.17
C ASP A 136 -23.24 -9.84 -34.23
N GLY A 137 -22.57 -10.60 -33.36
CA GLY A 137 -21.22 -10.31 -32.91
C GLY A 137 -20.30 -9.91 -34.04
N LEU A 138 -19.67 -8.76 -33.89
CA LEU A 138 -18.58 -8.28 -34.74
C LEU A 138 -17.57 -9.41 -34.98
N THR A 139 -17.60 -10.03 -36.17
CA THR A 139 -16.74 -11.18 -36.49
C THR A 139 -15.65 -10.83 -37.50
N CYS A 140 -14.46 -11.40 -37.29
CA CYS A 140 -13.35 -11.35 -38.25
C CYS A 140 -12.57 -12.66 -38.14
N CYS A 141 -12.27 -13.31 -39.27
CA CYS A 141 -11.61 -14.62 -39.32
C CYS A 141 -12.25 -15.71 -38.45
N GLY A 142 -13.59 -15.73 -38.37
CA GLY A 142 -14.33 -16.71 -37.56
C GLY A 142 -14.24 -16.49 -36.04
N ARG A 143 -13.66 -15.37 -35.58
CA ARG A 143 -13.63 -14.97 -34.16
C ARG A 143 -14.66 -13.88 -33.93
N THR A 144 -15.44 -14.01 -32.85
CA THR A 144 -16.38 -12.99 -32.36
C THR A 144 -15.68 -12.03 -31.40
N PHE A 145 -15.86 -10.74 -31.60
CA PHE A 145 -15.31 -9.69 -30.75
C PHE A 145 -16.41 -9.04 -29.91
N LYS A 146 -16.10 -8.76 -28.64
CA LYS A 146 -17.05 -8.13 -27.70
C LYS A 146 -17.29 -6.64 -27.97
N ASN A 147 -16.46 -6.01 -28.81
CA ASN A 147 -16.57 -4.61 -29.19
C ASN A 147 -15.80 -4.32 -30.49
N GLU A 148 -16.15 -3.20 -31.13
CA GLU A 148 -15.56 -2.76 -32.40
C GLU A 148 -14.06 -2.43 -32.26
N ARG A 149 -13.66 -1.93 -31.08
CA ARG A 149 -12.25 -1.63 -30.78
C ARG A 149 -11.36 -2.88 -30.89
N GLY A 150 -11.82 -4.00 -30.33
CA GLY A 150 -11.11 -5.28 -30.41
C GLY A 150 -10.99 -5.80 -31.83
N LEU A 151 -12.06 -5.65 -32.61
CA LEU A 151 -12.07 -6.02 -34.04
C LEU A 151 -11.11 -5.13 -34.86
N ALA A 152 -11.09 -3.82 -34.60
CA ALA A 152 -10.18 -2.88 -35.26
C ALA A 152 -8.70 -3.17 -34.96
N THR A 153 -8.37 -3.49 -33.70
CA THR A 153 -7.01 -3.91 -33.34
C THR A 153 -6.63 -5.22 -34.04
N HIS A 154 -7.54 -6.19 -34.09
CA HIS A 154 -7.30 -7.44 -34.80
C HIS A 154 -7.05 -7.23 -36.29
N ARG A 155 -7.84 -6.40 -36.98
CA ARG A 155 -7.62 -6.06 -38.39
C ARG A 155 -6.21 -5.50 -38.62
N ARG A 156 -5.76 -4.55 -37.80
CA ARG A 156 -4.40 -3.97 -37.93
C ARG A 156 -3.28 -4.99 -37.73
N GLN A 157 -3.50 -6.02 -36.93
CA GLN A 157 -2.48 -7.03 -36.61
C GLN A 157 -2.49 -8.22 -37.57
N ALA A 158 -3.68 -8.68 -37.96
CA ALA A 158 -3.87 -9.89 -38.77
C ALA A 158 -4.08 -9.59 -40.27
N HIS A 159 -4.49 -8.37 -40.61
CA HIS A 159 -4.71 -7.89 -41.99
C HIS A 159 -4.01 -6.54 -42.20
N PRO A 160 -2.68 -6.48 -42.15
CA PRO A 160 -1.93 -5.23 -42.31
C PRO A 160 -2.05 -4.62 -43.73
N GLU A 161 -2.59 -5.37 -44.69
CA GLU A 161 -2.65 -5.02 -46.12
C GLU A 161 -4.08 -4.78 -46.64
N ALA A 162 -5.08 -4.75 -45.76
CA ALA A 162 -6.50 -4.60 -46.10
C ALA A 162 -7.03 -3.17 -45.91
#